data_AF-S0K4B5-F1
#
_entry.id   AF-S0K4B5-F1
#
_cell.length_a   1.000
_cell.length_b   1.000
_cell.length_c   1.000
_cell.angle_alpha   90.00
_cell.angle_beta   90.00
_cell.angle_gamma   90.00
#
_symmetry.space_group_name_H-M   'P 1'
#
loop_
_entity.id
_entity.type
_entity.pdbx_description
1 polymer ?
#
loop_
_entity_poly.entity_id
_entity_poly.type
_entity_poly.pdbx_seq_one_letter_code
_entity_poly.pdbx_strand_id
1 'polypeptide(L)'
;MIKKVPVLLNIFFLFFLLLSSCKKNNIDIVSPDNVDEIKVTVTNTMGDVKMFTVTDKKEIERLSIKIHMVFGETKKTSWFVAKELTENEKNFKYQLKFYKSTKMIQEIIISQNNKLSVDSEKIIVDRERELNNLKKHLLAITT
;
A
#
# COMPACT_ATOMS: atom_id res chain seq x y z
N MET A 1 36.09 -36.10 -39.62
CA MET A 1 35.07 -35.03 -39.51
C MET A 1 34.44 -35.11 -38.11
N ILE A 2 34.73 -34.13 -37.25
CA ILE A 2 34.23 -34.10 -35.87
C ILE A 2 32.83 -33.48 -35.90
N LYS A 3 31.79 -34.28 -35.57
CA LYS A 3 30.41 -33.80 -35.35
C LYS A 3 30.39 -32.90 -34.12
N LYS A 4 30.23 -31.59 -34.32
CA LYS A 4 29.98 -30.64 -33.22
C LYS A 4 28.56 -30.86 -32.70
N VAL A 5 28.45 -31.34 -31.47
CA VAL A 5 27.21 -31.46 -30.70
C VAL A 5 26.64 -30.04 -30.46
N PRO A 6 25.32 -29.80 -30.57
CA PRO A 6 24.78 -28.45 -30.47
C PRO A 6 24.73 -28.01 -29.00
N VAL A 7 25.80 -27.36 -28.53
CA VAL A 7 25.88 -26.76 -27.17
C VAL A 7 24.93 -25.55 -27.02
N LEU A 8 24.34 -25.06 -28.12
CA LEU A 8 23.44 -23.90 -28.12
C LEU A 8 22.04 -24.18 -27.55
N LEU A 9 21.57 -25.43 -27.48
CA LEU A 9 20.21 -25.74 -27.02
C LEU A 9 20.07 -25.72 -25.49
N ASN A 10 21.17 -25.95 -24.76
CA ASN A 10 21.15 -26.04 -23.29
C ASN A 10 21.20 -24.66 -22.58
N ILE A 11 21.70 -23.63 -23.26
CA ILE A 11 21.80 -22.27 -22.68
C ILE A 11 20.43 -21.57 -22.65
N PHE A 12 19.55 -21.89 -23.61
CA PHE A 12 18.21 -21.30 -23.69
C PHE A 12 17.29 -21.78 -22.54
N PHE A 13 17.49 -23.01 -22.05
CA PHE A 13 16.76 -23.53 -20.88
C PHE A 13 17.20 -22.88 -19.56
N LEU A 14 18.48 -22.49 -19.44
CA LEU A 14 19.00 -21.80 -18.26
C LEU A 14 18.43 -20.37 -18.12
N PHE A 15 18.19 -19.68 -19.25
CA PHE A 15 17.61 -18.34 -19.25
C PHE A 15 16.12 -18.33 -18.85
N PHE A 16 15.36 -19.37 -19.19
CA PHE A 16 13.96 -19.49 -18.78
C PHE A 16 13.79 -19.69 -17.26
N LEU A 17 14.75 -20.36 -16.61
CA LEU A 17 14.76 -20.54 -15.15
C LEU A 17 15.03 -19.24 -14.38
N LEU A 18 15.69 -18.25 -15.00
CA LEU A 18 15.97 -16.95 -14.38
C LEU A 18 14.79 -15.96 -14.47
N LEU A 19 13.78 -16.22 -15.31
CA LEU A 19 12.62 -15.34 -15.50
C LEU A 19 11.45 -15.63 -14.54
N SER A 20 11.53 -16.69 -13.72
CA SER A 20 10.42 -17.09 -12.84
C SER A 20 10.36 -16.38 -11.48
N SER A 21 11.29 -15.48 -11.17
CA SER A 21 11.22 -14.69 -9.93
C SER A 21 10.64 -13.29 -10.16
N CYS A 22 9.46 -13.22 -10.80
CA CYS A 22 8.56 -12.11 -10.51
C CYS A 22 8.06 -12.34 -9.08
N LYS A 23 8.79 -11.83 -8.07
CA LYS A 23 8.26 -11.72 -6.71
C LYS A 23 7.03 -10.84 -6.83
N LYS A 24 5.86 -11.47 -6.85
CA LYS A 24 4.62 -10.78 -6.57
C LYS A 24 4.80 -10.27 -5.14
N ASN A 25 4.95 -8.95 -4.97
CA ASN A 25 5.00 -8.32 -3.66
C ASN A 25 3.62 -8.54 -3.02
N ASN A 26 3.40 -9.73 -2.45
CA ASN A 26 2.25 -10.03 -1.62
C ASN A 26 2.54 -9.38 -0.27
N ILE A 27 2.18 -8.11 -0.16
CA ILE A 27 2.29 -7.37 1.09
C ILE A 27 1.05 -7.72 1.88
N ASP A 28 1.22 -8.52 2.94
CA ASP A 28 0.11 -8.96 3.78
C ASP A 28 -0.40 -7.79 4.62
N ILE A 29 -1.60 -7.29 4.29
CA ILE A 29 -2.26 -6.24 5.05
C ILE A 29 -3.12 -6.88 6.12
N VAL A 30 -3.04 -6.34 7.33
CA VAL A 30 -3.78 -6.91 8.46
C VAL A 30 -5.29 -6.89 8.20
N SER A 31 -5.93 -8.03 8.42
CA SER A 31 -7.39 -8.16 8.33
C SER A 31 -8.09 -7.22 9.32
N PRO A 32 -9.17 -6.51 8.91
CA PRO A 32 -9.88 -5.57 9.78
C PRO A 32 -10.48 -6.23 11.03
N ASP A 33 -10.79 -7.54 10.99
CA ASP A 33 -11.29 -8.29 12.14
C ASP A 33 -10.26 -8.36 13.28
N ASN A 34 -8.97 -8.29 12.92
CA ASN A 34 -7.84 -8.31 13.83
C ASN A 34 -7.40 -6.90 14.27
N VAL A 35 -8.18 -5.85 13.97
CA VAL A 35 -7.85 -4.47 14.30
C VAL A 35 -8.89 -3.91 15.26
N ASP A 36 -8.46 -3.43 16.43
CA ASP A 36 -9.32 -2.77 17.41
C ASP A 36 -9.31 -1.24 17.24
N GLU A 37 -8.17 -0.65 16.88
CA GLU A 37 -8.04 0.77 16.59
C GLU A 37 -7.00 1.05 15.49
N ILE A 38 -7.17 2.15 14.76
CA ILE A 38 -6.19 2.70 13.82
C ILE A 38 -5.84 4.12 14.24
N LYS A 39 -4.57 4.39 14.52
CA LYS A 39 -4.07 5.76 14.74
C LYS A 39 -3.54 6.32 13.43
N VAL A 40 -4.16 7.41 12.99
CA VAL A 40 -3.80 8.12 11.77
C VAL A 40 -3.04 9.38 12.12
N THR A 41 -1.92 9.61 11.47
CA THR A 41 -1.16 10.85 11.54
C THR A 41 -0.98 11.41 10.14
N VAL A 42 -1.33 12.67 9.94
CA VAL A 42 -1.13 13.41 8.69
C VAL A 42 -0.21 14.58 8.97
N THR A 43 0.91 14.65 8.24
CA THR A 43 1.87 15.74 8.34
C THR A 43 1.90 16.49 7.02
N ASN A 44 1.59 17.79 7.04
CA ASN A 44 1.65 18.62 5.84
C ASN A 44 3.11 19.00 5.50
N THR A 45 3.29 19.67 4.36
CA THR A 45 4.60 20.12 3.87
C THR A 45 5.26 21.20 4.74
N MET A 46 4.49 21.89 5.58
CA MET A 46 4.99 22.89 6.54
C MET A 46 5.37 22.27 7.89
N GLY A 47 5.07 20.99 8.11
CA GLY A 47 5.33 20.27 9.36
C GLY A 47 4.15 20.23 10.33
N ASP A 48 2.99 20.79 9.97
CA ASP A 48 1.80 20.71 10.83
C ASP A 48 1.30 19.27 10.90
N VAL A 49 0.99 18.82 12.12
CA VAL A 49 0.59 17.44 12.40
C VAL A 49 -0.86 17.40 12.85
N LYS A 50 -1.66 16.56 12.19
CA LYS A 50 -2.99 16.15 12.63
C LYS A 50 -2.98 14.68 13.04
N MET A 51 -3.65 14.36 14.14
CA MET A 51 -3.78 12.99 14.64
C MET A 51 -5.24 12.65 14.88
N PHE A 52 -5.63 11.43 14.51
CA PHE A 52 -6.98 10.91 14.73
C PHE A 52 -6.93 9.43 15.08
N THR A 53 -7.86 8.96 15.91
CA THR A 53 -7.99 7.55 16.28
C THR A 53 -9.32 7.01 15.77
N VAL A 54 -9.27 5.97 14.94
CA VAL A 54 -10.44 5.29 14.40
C VAL A 54 -10.69 4.04 15.22
N THR A 55 -11.85 3.96 15.89
CA THR A 55 -12.31 2.79 16.65
C THR A 55 -13.62 2.21 16.10
N ASP A 56 -14.34 2.96 15.25
CA ASP A 56 -15.56 2.48 14.60
C ASP A 56 -15.23 1.34 13.63
N LYS A 57 -15.88 0.18 13.83
CA LYS A 57 -15.58 -1.03 13.07
C LYS A 57 -15.91 -0.91 11.57
N LYS A 58 -16.98 -0.17 11.21
CA LYS A 58 -17.33 0.05 9.79
C LYS A 58 -16.26 0.92 9.12
N GLU A 59 -15.73 1.89 9.84
CA GLU A 59 -14.68 2.77 9.35
C GLU A 59 -13.33 2.06 9.22
N ILE A 60 -12.97 1.21 10.18
CA ILE A 60 -11.82 0.31 10.10
C ILE A 60 -11.92 -0.58 8.86
N GLU A 61 -13.09 -1.20 8.62
CA GLU A 61 -13.34 -2.03 7.44
C GLU A 61 -13.18 -1.24 6.13
N ARG A 62 -13.75 -0.03 6.05
CA ARG A 62 -13.62 0.85 4.87
C ARG A 62 -12.18 1.24 4.58
N LEU A 63 -11.42 1.61 5.60
CA LEU A 63 -10.00 1.94 5.47
C LEU A 63 -9.21 0.72 5.00
N SER A 64 -9.45 -0.45 5.60
CA SER A 64 -8.82 -1.70 5.20
C SER A 64 -9.09 -2.02 3.73
N ILE A 65 -10.33 -1.93 3.26
CA ILE A 65 -10.69 -2.15 1.85
C ILE A 65 -9.89 -1.21 0.92
N LYS A 66 -9.82 0.09 1.25
CA LYS A 66 -9.08 1.07 0.43
C LYS A 66 -7.57 0.78 0.42
N ILE A 67 -7.01 0.31 1.52
CA ILE A 67 -5.60 -0.10 1.58
C ILE A 67 -5.37 -1.32 0.69
N HIS A 68 -6.21 -2.34 0.77
CA HIS A 68 -6.10 -3.52 -0.09
C HIS A 68 -6.25 -3.18 -1.58
N MET A 69 -7.05 -2.15 -1.92
CA MET A 69 -7.13 -1.62 -3.30
C MET A 69 -5.79 -1.04 -3.77
N VAL A 70 -5.06 -0.33 -2.90
CA VAL A 70 -3.73 0.24 -3.20
C VAL A 70 -2.73 -0.86 -3.52
N PHE A 71 -2.83 -2.02 -2.88
CA PHE A 71 -1.97 -3.18 -3.15
C PHE A 71 -2.51 -4.13 -4.23
N GLY A 72 -3.69 -3.86 -4.77
CA GLY A 72 -4.28 -4.64 -5.88
C GLY A 72 -4.92 -5.96 -5.47
N GLU A 73 -5.23 -6.14 -4.19
CA GLU A 73 -5.77 -7.39 -3.63
C GLU A 73 -7.30 -7.49 -3.78
N THR A 74 -7.99 -6.37 -4.02
CA THR A 74 -9.44 -6.34 -4.21
C THR A 74 -9.82 -5.88 -5.62
N LYS A 75 -10.63 -6.68 -6.33
CA LYS A 75 -11.20 -6.33 -7.66
C LYS A 75 -12.49 -5.50 -7.61
N LYS A 76 -13.12 -5.35 -6.43
CA LYS A 76 -14.38 -4.61 -6.29
C LYS A 76 -14.10 -3.10 -6.35
N THR A 77 -14.16 -2.52 -7.53
CA THR A 77 -14.13 -1.07 -7.72
C THR A 77 -15.45 -0.46 -7.25
N SER A 78 -15.65 -0.27 -5.95
CA SER A 78 -16.78 0.53 -5.47
C SER A 78 -16.47 2.01 -5.65
N TRP A 79 -16.84 2.54 -6.82
CA TRP A 79 -17.34 3.88 -7.10
C TRP A 79 -17.20 4.93 -5.99
N PHE A 80 -15.98 5.33 -5.67
CA PHE A 80 -15.73 6.57 -4.94
C PHE A 80 -14.78 7.40 -5.80
N VAL A 81 -15.37 8.31 -6.58
CA VAL A 81 -14.63 9.43 -7.17
C VAL A 81 -14.49 10.43 -6.04
N ALA A 82 -13.43 10.28 -5.24
CA ALA A 82 -13.09 11.34 -4.31
C ALA A 82 -12.76 12.59 -5.12
N LYS A 83 -13.19 13.77 -4.64
CA LYS A 83 -12.69 15.07 -5.12
C LYS A 83 -11.17 15.00 -5.26
N GLU A 84 -10.61 15.54 -6.34
CA GLU A 84 -9.17 15.46 -6.59
C GLU A 84 -8.36 16.04 -5.41
N LEU A 85 -7.21 15.42 -5.10
CA LEU A 85 -6.21 16.01 -4.23
C LEU A 85 -5.63 17.24 -4.92
N THR A 86 -5.51 18.33 -4.17
CA THR A 86 -4.66 19.44 -4.55
C THR A 86 -3.20 18.96 -4.62
N GLU A 87 -2.39 19.64 -5.42
CA GLU A 87 -0.96 19.33 -5.54
C GLU A 87 -0.23 19.37 -4.19
N ASN A 88 -0.67 20.22 -3.27
CA ASN A 88 -0.09 20.24 -1.93
C ASN A 88 -0.46 18.99 -1.12
N GLU A 89 -1.72 18.57 -1.12
CA GLU A 89 -2.19 17.38 -0.38
C GLU A 89 -1.52 16.09 -0.89
N LYS A 90 -1.17 16.00 -2.19
CA LYS A 90 -0.44 14.84 -2.73
C LYS A 90 0.90 14.60 -2.04
N ASN A 91 1.52 15.67 -1.53
CA ASN A 91 2.86 15.69 -0.93
C ASN A 91 2.86 15.54 0.61
N PHE A 92 1.69 15.38 1.24
CA PHE A 92 1.60 15.13 2.67
C PHE A 92 2.14 13.73 2.99
N LYS A 93 2.64 13.59 4.22
CA LYS A 93 2.98 12.29 4.79
C LYS A 93 1.78 11.76 5.57
N TYR A 94 1.42 10.52 5.33
CA TYR A 94 0.37 9.82 6.06
C TYR A 94 0.99 8.62 6.78
N GLN A 95 0.60 8.40 8.02
CA GLN A 95 1.03 7.26 8.82
C GLN A 95 -0.21 6.64 9.46
N LEU A 96 -0.35 5.33 9.32
CA LEU A 96 -1.44 4.55 9.89
C LEU A 96 -0.80 3.47 10.75
N LYS A 97 -1.15 3.45 12.03
CA LYS A 97 -0.72 2.41 12.97
C LYS A 97 -1.94 1.61 13.41
N PHE A 98 -1.92 0.32 13.10
CA PHE A 98 -2.98 -0.62 13.44
C PHE A 98 -2.68 -1.23 14.80
N TYR A 99 -3.70 -1.38 15.65
CA TYR A 99 -3.54 -1.97 16.98
C TYR A 99 -4.58 -3.06 17.24
N LYS A 100 -4.16 -4.09 17.98
CA LYS A 100 -5.02 -5.08 18.64
C LYS A 100 -4.70 -5.08 20.13
N SER A 101 -5.72 -4.91 20.98
CA SER A 101 -5.56 -5.02 22.44
C SER A 101 -4.31 -4.27 22.94
N THR A 102 -4.21 -2.99 22.55
CA THR A 102 -3.11 -2.03 22.82
C THR A 102 -1.75 -2.29 22.16
N LYS A 103 -1.54 -3.40 21.45
CA LYS A 103 -0.29 -3.68 20.73
C LYS A 103 -0.38 -3.20 19.28
N MET A 104 0.64 -2.48 18.81
CA MET A 104 0.77 -2.15 17.39
C MET A 104 1.08 -3.45 16.63
N ILE A 105 0.29 -3.73 15.59
CA ILE A 105 0.38 -4.98 14.81
C ILE A 105 0.82 -4.74 13.36
N GLN A 106 0.66 -3.52 12.86
CA GLN A 106 1.12 -3.12 11.53
C GLN A 106 1.26 -1.60 11.44
N GLU A 107 2.25 -1.14 10.70
CA GLU A 107 2.44 0.27 10.35
C GLU A 107 2.49 0.45 8.83
N ILE A 108 1.69 1.39 8.33
CA ILE A 108 1.72 1.83 6.93
C ILE A 108 2.10 3.30 6.89
N ILE A 109 3.14 3.63 6.13
CA ILE A 109 3.56 5.00 5.88
C ILE A 109 3.41 5.29 4.39
N ILE A 110 2.70 6.36 4.06
CA ILE A 110 2.59 6.90 2.71
C ILE A 110 3.41 8.18 2.69
N SER A 111 4.53 8.14 1.97
CA SER A 111 5.42 9.28 1.77
C SER A 111 5.23 9.90 0.39
N GLN A 112 6.00 10.94 0.09
CA GLN A 112 5.94 11.66 -1.19
C GLN A 112 6.20 10.72 -2.37
N ASN A 113 5.63 11.06 -3.54
CA ASN A 113 5.83 10.37 -4.82
C ASN A 113 5.44 8.88 -4.82
N ASN A 114 4.27 8.56 -4.26
CA ASN A 114 3.69 7.20 -4.26
C ASN A 114 4.58 6.13 -3.59
N LYS A 115 5.49 6.57 -2.73
CA LYS A 115 6.35 5.69 -1.95
C LYS A 115 5.62 5.29 -0.68
N LEU A 116 5.27 4.02 -0.59
CA LEU A 116 4.69 3.44 0.62
C LEU A 116 5.74 2.63 1.36
N SER A 117 5.54 2.45 2.66
CA SER A 117 6.18 1.37 3.39
C SER A 117 5.19 0.67 4.30
N VAL A 118 5.28 -0.65 4.38
CA VAL A 118 4.55 -1.49 5.34
C VAL A 118 5.59 -2.16 6.23
N ASP A 119 5.52 -1.93 7.54
CA ASP A 119 6.47 -2.47 8.53
C ASP A 119 7.96 -2.29 8.14
N SER A 120 8.29 -1.11 7.61
CA SER A 120 9.61 -0.71 7.06
C SER A 120 9.98 -1.25 5.67
N GLU A 121 9.19 -2.16 5.08
CA GLU A 121 9.40 -2.62 3.71
C GLU A 121 8.92 -1.54 2.72
N LYS A 122 9.83 -1.02 1.89
CA LYS A 122 9.53 0.03 0.91
C LYS A 122 8.88 -0.54 -0.34
N ILE A 123 7.77 0.06 -0.73
CA ILE A 123 6.94 -0.38 -1.85
C ILE A 123 6.67 0.82 -2.75
N ILE A 124 6.86 0.63 -4.05
CA ILE A 124 6.39 1.56 -5.08
C ILE A 124 5.05 1.05 -5.55
N VAL A 125 4.04 1.92 -5.53
CA VAL A 125 2.68 1.59 -5.95
C VAL A 125 2.34 2.35 -7.22
N ASP A 126 2.03 1.62 -8.29
CA ASP A 126 1.63 2.18 -9.59
C ASP A 126 0.11 2.44 -9.68
N ARG A 127 -0.60 2.35 -8.56
CA ARG A 127 -2.05 2.57 -8.42
C ARG A 127 -2.35 3.96 -7.84
N GLU A 128 -1.96 5.01 -8.58
CA GLU A 128 -2.08 6.39 -8.12
C GLU A 128 -3.52 6.77 -7.75
N ARG A 129 -4.51 6.34 -8.53
CA ARG A 129 -5.92 6.64 -8.28
C ARG A 129 -6.39 6.08 -6.94
N GLU A 130 -6.10 4.81 -6.66
CA GLU A 130 -6.46 4.13 -5.40
C GLU A 130 -5.73 4.77 -4.22
N LEU A 131 -4.46 5.13 -4.40
CA LEU A 131 -3.67 5.82 -3.38
C LEU A 131 -4.25 7.20 -3.06
N ASN A 132 -4.63 7.97 -4.08
CA ASN A 132 -5.25 9.28 -3.91
C ASN A 132 -6.61 9.18 -3.21
N ASN A 133 -7.39 8.13 -3.52
CA ASN A 133 -8.65 7.85 -2.85
C ASN A 133 -8.46 7.50 -1.36
N LEU A 134 -7.39 6.78 -1.00
CA LEU A 134 -7.04 6.52 0.39
C LEU A 134 -6.63 7.82 1.10
N LYS A 135 -5.71 8.60 0.51
CA LYS A 135 -5.26 9.89 1.06
C LYS A 135 -6.43 10.85 1.33
N LYS A 136 -7.39 10.95 0.40
CA LYS A 136 -8.58 11.79 0.59
C LYS A 136 -9.45 11.33 1.74
N HIS A 137 -9.66 10.03 1.86
CA HIS A 137 -10.41 9.48 2.99
C HIS A 137 -9.71 9.84 4.31
N LEU A 138 -8.39 9.66 4.40
CA LEU A 138 -7.61 10.03 5.58
C LEU A 138 -7.69 11.53 5.90
N LEU A 139 -7.73 12.39 4.89
CA LEU A 139 -7.96 13.83 5.10
C LEU A 139 -9.37 14.10 5.64
N ALA A 140 -10.40 13.47 5.06
CA ALA A 140 -11.79 13.68 5.48
C ALA A 140 -12.05 13.30 6.94
N ILE A 141 -11.42 12.24 7.45
CA ILE A 141 -11.56 11.82 8.86
C ILE A 141 -10.65 12.60 9.83
N THR A 142 -9.74 13.43 9.33
CA THR A 142 -8.84 14.28 10.14
C THR A 142 -9.23 15.76 10.09
N THR A 143 -10.37 16.09 9.47
CA THR A 143 -10.86 17.47 9.35
C THR A 143 -11.81 17.82 10.49
#